data_AF-A0A924P0Q5-F1
#
_entry.id   AF-A0A924P0Q5-F1
#
_cell.length_a   1.000
_cell.length_b   1.000
_cell.length_c   1.000
_cell.angle_alpha   90.00
_cell.angle_beta   90.00
_cell.angle_gamma   90.00
#
_symmetry.space_group_name_H-M   'P 1'
#
loop_
_entity.id
_entity.type
_entity.pdbx_description
1 polymer ?
#
loop_
_entity_poly.entity_id
_entity_poly.type
_entity_poly.pdbx_seq_one_letter_code
_entity_poly.pdbx_strand_id
1 'polypeptide(L)'
;GTDTMEETAKMLEKEIKNKTIILTGAMIPIKFGSSDGLFNLGSALAFAQALPPGIYVAMNGRYFNGNNVRKNKLTGIFEEVK
;
A
#
# COMPACT_ATOMS: atom_id res chain seq x y z
N GLY A 1 2.68 -2.35 9.26
CA GLY A 1 1.28 -2.45 9.75
C GLY A 1 0.39 -1.53 8.93
N THR A 2 -0.93 -1.74 8.91
CA THR A 2 -1.85 -0.99 8.04
C THR A 2 -2.38 0.31 8.66
N ASP A 3 -2.31 0.48 9.97
CA ASP A 3 -2.98 1.60 10.67
C ASP A 3 -2.42 2.99 10.34
N THR A 4 -1.10 3.10 10.16
CA THR A 4 -0.40 4.36 9.85
C THR A 4 0.35 4.28 8.52
N MET A 5 -0.06 3.34 7.65
CA MET A 5 0.60 3.13 6.36
C MET A 5 0.55 4.38 5.47
N GLU A 6 -0.58 5.10 5.48
CA GLU A 6 -0.74 6.37 4.75
C GLU A 6 0.20 7.47 5.25
N GLU A 7 0.48 7.52 6.56
CA GLU A 7 1.39 8.50 7.15
C GLU A 7 2.83 8.20 6.73
N THR A 8 3.19 6.92 6.72
CA THR A 8 4.49 6.45 6.22
C THR A 8 4.66 6.78 4.74
N ALA A 9 3.63 6.55 3.91
CA ALA A 9 3.66 6.87 2.49
C ALA A 9 3.91 8.37 2.25
N LYS A 10 3.15 9.23 2.96
CA LYS A 10 3.28 10.70 2.87
C LYS A 10 4.64 11.20 3.36
N MET A 11 5.24 10.55 4.35
CA MET A 11 6.59 10.89 4.81
C MET A 11 7.63 10.54 3.74
N LEU A 12 7.59 9.31 3.21
CA LEU A 12 8.54 8.86 2.18
C LEU A 12 8.47 9.69 0.90
N GLU A 13 7.27 10.14 0.51
CA GLU A 13 7.11 11.00 -0.67
C GLU A 13 7.86 12.33 -0.55
N LYS A 14 8.07 12.86 0.65
CA LYS A 14 8.81 14.12 0.84
C LYS A 14 10.31 13.94 0.58
N GLU A 15 10.85 12.78 0.96
CA GLU A 15 12.29 12.52 1.01
C GLU A 15 12.81 11.76 -0.21
N ILE A 16 11.99 10.93 -0.86
CA ILE A 16 12.45 10.00 -1.91
C ILE A 16 11.72 10.28 -3.23
N LYS A 17 12.49 10.63 -4.27
CA LYS A 17 11.95 10.95 -5.61
C LYS A 17 12.37 10.00 -6.73
N ASN A 18 13.46 9.25 -6.54
CA ASN A 18 14.12 8.50 -7.63
C ASN A 18 14.01 6.97 -7.45
N LYS A 19 13.00 6.49 -6.73
CA LYS A 19 12.77 5.05 -6.49
C LYS A 19 11.29 4.73 -6.60
N THR A 20 10.97 3.53 -7.07
CA THR A 20 9.63 2.95 -6.94
C THR A 20 9.55 2.22 -5.61
N ILE A 21 8.70 2.69 -4.69
CA ILE A 21 8.51 2.09 -3.36
C ILE A 21 7.04 1.75 -3.19
N ILE A 22 6.77 0.48 -2.91
CA ILE A 22 5.42 -0.02 -2.66
C ILE A 22 5.30 -0.40 -1.18
N LEU A 23 4.41 0.28 -0.46
CA LEU A 23 3.99 -0.11 0.89
C LEU A 23 2.82 -1.08 0.77
N THR A 24 2.91 -2.22 1.46
CA THR A 24 1.85 -3.22 1.47
C THR A 24 1.72 -3.85 2.85
N GLY A 25 0.71 -4.69 3.03
CA GLY A 25 0.43 -5.37 4.28
C GLY A 25 -0.73 -6.33 4.14
N ALA A 26 -1.32 -6.67 5.28
CA ALA A 26 -2.48 -7.55 5.37
C ALA A 26 -3.41 -7.04 6.47
N MET A 27 -4.72 -7.23 6.29
CA MET A 27 -5.70 -7.08 7.36
C MET A 27 -5.78 -8.33 8.23
N ILE A 28 -5.56 -9.50 7.64
CA ILE A 28 -5.51 -10.79 8.34
C ILE A 28 -4.07 -11.31 8.30
N PRO A 29 -3.43 -11.63 9.44
CA PRO A 29 -2.05 -12.10 9.45
C PRO A 29 -1.83 -13.34 8.57
N ILE A 30 -0.71 -13.37 7.84
CA ILE A 30 -0.39 -14.39 6.82
C ILE A 30 -0.44 -15.85 7.33
N LYS A 31 -0.28 -16.05 8.64
CA LYS A 31 -0.35 -17.37 9.27
C LYS A 31 -1.76 -17.98 9.24
N PHE A 32 -2.80 -17.17 9.02
CA PHE A 32 -4.20 -17.63 8.97
C PHE A 32 -4.62 -17.92 7.52
N GLY A 33 -5.39 -19.00 7.31
CA GLY A 33 -5.70 -19.51 5.96
C GLY A 33 -6.53 -18.58 5.06
N SER A 34 -7.24 -17.61 5.63
CA SER A 34 -8.03 -16.61 4.89
C SER A 34 -7.29 -15.28 4.73
N SER A 35 -5.95 -15.26 4.85
CA SER A 35 -5.16 -14.04 4.78
C SER A 35 -5.13 -13.41 3.39
N ASP A 36 -5.27 -12.09 3.35
CA ASP A 36 -5.04 -11.25 2.19
C ASP A 36 -3.54 -10.98 1.92
N GLY A 37 -2.65 -11.42 2.81
CA GLY A 37 -1.24 -11.08 2.81
C GLY A 37 -0.45 -11.57 1.58
N LEU A 38 -0.66 -12.82 1.15
CA LEU A 38 0.02 -13.34 -0.05
C LEU A 38 -0.45 -12.64 -1.32
N PHE A 39 -1.75 -12.35 -1.41
CA PHE A 39 -2.33 -11.65 -2.56
C PHE A 39 -1.81 -10.20 -2.65
N ASN A 40 -1.80 -9.47 -1.53
CA ASN A 40 -1.27 -8.11 -1.48
C ASN A 40 0.24 -8.08 -1.77
N LEU A 41 1.01 -9.05 -1.25
CA LEU A 41 2.45 -9.16 -1.53
C LEU A 41 2.74 -9.42 -3.02
N GLY A 42 2.02 -10.36 -3.63
CA GLY A 42 2.15 -10.63 -5.07
C GLY A 42 1.83 -9.40 -5.93
N SER A 43 0.75 -8.69 -5.57
CA SER A 43 0.37 -7.42 -6.22
C SER A 43 1.47 -6.36 -6.07
N ALA A 44 2.03 -6.20 -4.86
CA ALA A 44 3.08 -5.24 -4.59
C ALA A 44 4.36 -5.51 -5.41
N LEU A 45 4.75 -6.78 -5.55
CA LEU A 45 5.89 -7.16 -6.39
C LEU A 45 5.67 -6.87 -7.88
N ALA A 46 4.45 -7.07 -8.38
CA ALA A 46 4.10 -6.71 -9.75
C ALA A 46 4.16 -5.19 -9.95
N PHE A 47 3.57 -4.41 -9.04
CA PHE A 47 3.58 -2.95 -9.12
C PHE A 47 4.98 -2.35 -8.99
N ALA A 48 5.85 -2.93 -8.15
CA ALA A 48 7.23 -2.47 -8.02
C ALA A 48 8.02 -2.57 -9.34
N GLN A 49 7.66 -3.52 -10.20
CA GLN A 49 8.30 -3.71 -11.52
C GLN A 49 7.63 -2.89 -12.63
N ALA A 50 6.33 -2.63 -12.51
CA ALA A 50 5.53 -2.00 -13.56
C ALA A 50 5.40 -0.48 -13.44
N LEU A 51 5.46 0.07 -12.22
CA LEU A 51 5.22 1.48 -11.97
C LEU A 51 6.50 2.33 -12.09
N PRO A 52 6.39 3.57 -12.58
CA PRO A 52 7.52 4.51 -12.58
C PRO A 52 7.95 4.86 -11.14
N PRO A 53 9.11 5.55 -10.97
CA PRO A 53 9.53 6.06 -9.69
C PRO A 53 8.41 6.85 -8.99
N GLY A 54 8.18 6.52 -7.73
CA GLY A 54 7.06 7.02 -6.94
C GLY A 54 6.86 6.19 -5.68
N ILE A 55 6.07 6.73 -4.75
CA ILE A 55 5.67 6.03 -3.53
C ILE A 55 4.22 5.63 -3.68
N TYR A 56 3.92 4.36 -3.43
CA TYR A 56 2.59 3.80 -3.60
C TYR A 56 2.19 2.94 -2.41
N VAL A 57 0.89 2.81 -2.19
CA VAL A 57 0.30 1.80 -1.30
C VAL A 57 -0.38 0.74 -2.15
N ALA A 58 -0.11 -0.54 -1.91
CA ALA A 58 -0.74 -1.67 -2.58
C ALA A 58 -1.51 -2.53 -1.59
N MET A 59 -2.84 -2.45 -1.64
CA MET A 59 -3.79 -3.17 -0.78
C MET A 59 -5.05 -3.46 -1.58
N ASN A 60 -5.76 -4.55 -1.25
CA ASN A 60 -7.04 -4.90 -1.88
C ASN A 60 -6.95 -5.05 -3.42
N GLY A 61 -5.80 -5.50 -3.93
CA GLY A 61 -5.57 -5.75 -5.37
C GLY A 61 -5.43 -4.48 -6.24
N ARG A 62 -5.26 -3.32 -5.61
CA ARG A 62 -5.09 -2.02 -6.27
C ARG A 62 -3.83 -1.33 -5.76
N TYR A 63 -3.31 -0.38 -6.52
CA TYR A 63 -2.33 0.59 -6.03
C TYR A 63 -2.98 1.96 -5.85
N PHE A 64 -2.42 2.75 -4.94
CA PHE A 64 -2.77 4.14 -4.66
C PHE A 64 -1.50 4.99 -4.61
N ASN A 65 -1.56 6.25 -5.04
CA ASN A 65 -0.44 7.18 -4.86
C ASN A 65 -0.25 7.50 -3.37
N GLY A 66 1.00 7.62 -2.91
CA GLY A 66 1.31 7.87 -1.50
C GLY A 66 0.70 9.15 -0.91
N ASN A 67 0.56 10.20 -1.72
CA ASN A 67 -0.16 11.44 -1.36
C ASN A 67 -1.69 11.34 -1.50
N ASN A 68 -2.21 10.34 -2.20
CA ASN A 68 -3.63 10.19 -2.48
C ASN A 68 -4.16 8.85 -1.98
N VAL A 69 -3.96 8.59 -0.68
CA VAL A 69 -4.43 7.37 -0.04
C VAL A 69 -4.82 7.60 1.42
N ARG A 70 -5.89 6.93 1.84
CA ARG A 70 -6.32 6.82 3.24
C ARG A 70 -6.85 5.40 3.52
N LYS A 71 -6.61 4.88 4.73
CA LYS A 71 -7.32 3.72 5.28
C LYS A 71 -8.63 4.18 5.91
N ASN A 72 -9.74 3.76 5.33
CA ASN A 72 -11.04 3.93 5.95
C ASN A 72 -11.11 3.03 7.20
N LYS A 73 -11.09 3.62 8.40
CA LYS A 73 -11.08 2.87 9.66
C LYS A 73 -12.39 2.14 9.94
N LEU A 74 -13.50 2.57 9.34
CA LEU A 74 -14.81 1.94 9.51
C LEU A 74 -14.91 0.65 8.67
N THR A 75 -14.42 0.69 7.44
CA THR A 75 -14.52 -0.46 6.50
C THR A 75 -13.26 -1.31 6.45
N GLY A 76 -12.12 -0.78 6.91
CA GLY A 76 -10.81 -1.41 6.80
C GLY A 76 -10.18 -1.35 5.41
N ILE A 77 -10.80 -0.65 4.45
CA ILE A 77 -10.39 -0.60 3.04
C ILE A 77 -9.58 0.67 2.76
N PHE A 78 -8.61 0.59 1.86
CA PHE A 78 -7.88 1.75 1.36
C PHE A 78 -8.62 2.44 0.20
N GLU A 79 -8.62 3.76 0.21
CA GLU A 79 -9.34 4.60 -0.75
C GLU A 79 -8.54 5.87 -1.11
N GLU A 80 -8.86 6.45 -2.27
CA GLU A 80 -8.32 7.74 -2.70
C GLU A 80 -8.99 8.89 -1.93
N VAL A 81 -8.24 9.96 -1.70
CA VAL A 81 -8.72 11.13 -0.94
C VAL A 81 -9.25 12.23 -1.88
N LYS A 82 -8.78 12.25 -3.12
CA LYS A 82 -9.13 13.19 -4.18
C LYS A 82 -9.65 12.45 -5.40
#